data_AF-A0A0E2BBF3-F1
#
_entry.id   AF-A0A0E2BBF3-F1
#
_cell.length_a   1.000
_cell.length_b   1.000
_cell.length_c   1.000
_cell.angle_alpha   90.00
_cell.angle_beta   90.00
_cell.angle_gamma   90.00
#
_symmetry.space_group_name_H-M   'P 1'
#
loop_
_entity.id
_entity.type
_entity.pdbx_description
1 polymer ?
#
loop_
_entity_poly.entity_id
_entity_poly.type
_entity_poly.pdbx_seq_one_letter_code
_entity_poly.pdbx_strand_id
1 'polypeptide(L)' 'MTFSLQIEEAVLEQKRATDEITKTIMSISDGTQEIASGAEDLTSFSGNMYGQAQNLGQLIGKFKTD' A
#
# COMPACT_ATOMS: atom_id res chain seq x y z
N MET A 1 37.41 -31.71 5.45
CA MET A 1 36.76 -30.39 5.46
C MET A 1 37.58 -29.45 6.32
N THR A 2 38.09 -28.36 5.75
CA THR A 2 38.86 -27.31 6.44
C THR A 2 37.91 -26.19 6.88
N PHE A 3 38.09 -25.67 8.09
CA PHE A 3 37.29 -24.60 8.69
C PHE A 3 37.12 -23.36 7.79
N SER A 4 38.14 -23.03 6.99
CA SER A 4 38.10 -21.94 6.00
C SER A 4 37.01 -22.11 4.94
N LEU A 5 36.73 -23.35 4.51
CA LEU A 5 35.72 -23.64 3.50
C LEU A 5 34.30 -23.41 4.06
N GLN A 6 34.08 -23.76 5.33
CA GLN A 6 32.80 -23.55 6.01
C GLN A 6 32.48 -22.06 6.19
N ILE A 7 33.49 -21.24 6.45
CA ILE A 7 33.33 -19.78 6.53
C ILE A 7 32.95 -19.21 5.16
N GLU A 8 33.63 -19.65 4.10
CA GLU A 8 33.33 -19.20 2.73
C GLU A 8 31.89 -19.54 2.32
N GLU A 9 31.43 -20.77 2.59
CA GLU A 9 30.06 -21.19 2.36
C GLU A 9 29.05 -20.36 3.18
N ALA A 10 29.34 -20.10 4.45
CA ALA A 10 28.48 -19.29 5.31
C ALA A 10 28.37 -17.84 4.83
N VAL A 11 29.47 -17.24 4.35
CA VAL A 11 29.48 -15.89 3.78
C VAL A 11 28.68 -15.83 2.48
N LEU A 12 28.81 -16.85 1.61
CA LEU A 12 28.02 -16.95 0.39
C LEU A 12 26.53 -17.06 0.69
N GLU A 13 26.15 -17.83 1.70
CA GLU A 13 24.76 -17.97 2.11
C GLU A 13 24.19 -16.68 2.70
N GLN A 14 24.96 -15.96 3.53
CA GLN A 14 24.56 -14.63 4.01
C GLN A 14 24.35 -13.62 2.89
N LYS A 15 25.20 -13.66 1.85
CA LYS A 15 25.02 -12.82 0.66
C LYS A 15 23.71 -13.14 -0.05
N ARG A 16 23.40 -14.41 -0.28
CA ARG A 16 22.13 -14.85 -0.87
C ARG A 16 20.93 -14.42 -0.03
N ALA A 17 20.99 -14.61 1.28
CA ALA A 17 19.93 -14.17 2.19
C ALA A 17 19.72 -12.65 2.12
N THR A 18 20.80 -11.87 2.03
CA THR A 18 20.74 -10.41 1.88
C THR A 18 20.10 -9.99 0.56
N ASP A 19 20.40 -10.69 -0.53
CA ASP A 19 19.79 -10.45 -1.84
C ASP A 19 18.26 -10.72 -1.79
N GLU A 20 17.82 -11.80 -1.14
CA GLU A 20 16.39 -12.12 -0.97
C GLU A 20 15.66 -11.13 -0.03
N ILE A 21 16.31 -10.68 1.04
CA ILE A 21 15.78 -9.61 1.90
C ILE A 21 15.58 -8.34 1.09
N THR A 22 16.56 -7.98 0.25
CA THR A 22 16.47 -6.78 -0.60
C THR A 22 15.28 -6.87 -1.55
N LYS A 23 15.08 -8.01 -2.22
CA LYS A 23 13.91 -8.24 -3.08
C LYS A 23 12.61 -8.11 -2.30
N THR A 24 12.55 -8.69 -1.11
CA THR A 24 11.36 -8.61 -0.24
C THR A 24 11.04 -7.18 0.15
N ILE A 25 12.04 -6.38 0.51
CA ILE A 25 11.87 -4.96 0.83
C ILE A 25 11.33 -4.19 -0.37
N MET A 26 11.84 -4.45 -1.58
CA MET A 26 11.32 -3.83 -2.80
C MET A 26 9.85 -4.18 -3.02
N SER A 27 9.46 -5.46 -2.91
CA SER A 27 8.06 -5.87 -3.04
C SER A 27 7.15 -5.25 -1.98
N ILE A 28 7.62 -5.10 -0.73
CA ILE A 28 6.88 -4.40 0.32
C ILE A 28 6.70 -2.91 -0.02
N SER A 29 7.76 -2.27 -0.51
CA SER A 29 7.71 -0.87 -0.94
C SER A 29 6.67 -0.66 -2.05
N ASP A 30 6.68 -1.51 -3.08
CA ASP A 30 5.74 -1.44 -4.19
C ASP A 30 4.29 -1.61 -3.70
N GLY A 31 4.03 -2.64 -2.88
CA GLY A 31 2.71 -2.86 -2.29
C GLY A 31 2.25 -1.71 -1.38
N THR A 32 3.17 -1.07 -0.67
CA THR A 32 2.86 0.10 0.18
C THR A 32 2.44 1.30 -0.67
N GLN A 33 3.08 1.52 -1.81
CA GLN A 33 2.71 2.60 -2.74
C GLN A 33 1.36 2.33 -3.40
N GLU A 34 1.05 1.08 -3.76
CA GLU A 34 -0.27 0.70 -4.26
C GLU A 34 -1.37 0.97 -3.23
N ILE A 35 -1.13 0.64 -1.95
CA ILE A 35 -2.05 0.94 -0.85
C ILE A 35 -2.25 2.47 -0.71
N ALA A 36 -1.18 3.26 -0.77
CA ALA A 36 -1.27 4.71 -0.68
C ALA A 36 -2.12 5.30 -1.83
N SER A 37 -1.88 4.86 -3.06
CA SER A 37 -2.68 5.25 -4.23
C SER A 37 -4.15 4.85 -4.06
N GLY A 38 -4.43 3.63 -3.60
CA GLY A 38 -5.80 3.18 -3.36
C GLY A 38 -6.50 3.97 -2.25
N ALA A 39 -5.77 4.40 -1.21
CA ALA A 39 -6.31 5.24 -0.15
C ALA A 39 -6.65 6.65 -0.64
N GLU A 40 -5.84 7.22 -1.53
CA GLU A 40 -6.12 8.50 -2.20
C GLU A 40 -7.38 8.40 -3.07
N ASP A 41 -7.51 7.34 -3.87
CA ASP A 41 -8.69 7.08 -4.70
C ASP A 41 -9.96 6.96 -3.85
N LEU A 42 -9.90 6.19 -2.76
CA LEU A 42 -11.02 6.05 -1.82
C LEU A 42 -11.41 7.39 -1.20
N THR A 43 -10.43 8.20 -0.80
CA THR A 43 -10.68 9.53 -0.22
C THR A 43 -11.38 10.44 -1.22
N SER A 44 -10.91 10.47 -2.46
CA SER A 44 -11.51 11.23 -3.56
C SER A 44 -12.95 10.78 -3.82
N PHE A 45 -13.17 9.46 -3.93
CA PHE A 45 -14.49 8.89 -4.15
C PHE A 45 -15.47 9.22 -3.01
N SER A 46 -15.04 9.08 -1.75
CA SER A 46 -15.84 9.45 -0.59
C SER A 46 -16.20 10.94 -0.57
N GLY A 47 -15.26 11.82 -0.94
CA GLY A 47 -15.53 13.26 -1.06
C GLY A 47 -16.60 13.58 -2.10
N ASN A 48 -16.52 12.94 -3.28
CA ASN A 48 -17.53 13.08 -4.33
C ASN A 48 -18.92 12.59 -3.87
N MET A 49 -18.97 11.43 -3.22
CA MET A 49 -20.21 10.86 -2.70
C MET A 49 -20.85 11.75 -1.63
N TYR A 50 -20.04 12.31 -0.74
CA TYR A 50 -20.50 13.28 0.26
C TYR A 50 -21.14 14.51 -0.41
N GLY A 51 -20.48 15.08 -1.42
CA GLY A 51 -21.01 16.22 -2.17
C GLY A 51 -22.33 15.91 -2.87
N GLN A 52 -22.44 14.71 -3.47
CA GLN A 52 -23.68 14.25 -4.10
C GLN A 52 -24.82 14.09 -3.08
N ALA A 53 -24.53 13.49 -1.91
CA ALA A 53 -25.50 13.33 -0.84
C ALA A 53 -25.99 14.68 -0.30
N GLN A 54 -25.09 15.65 -0.15
CA GLN A 54 -25.44 17.01 0.27
C GLN A 54 -26.34 17.70 -0.76
N ASN A 55 -26.01 17.60 -2.05
CA ASN A 55 -26.82 18.17 -3.13
C ASN A 55 -28.22 17.54 -3.16
N LEU A 56 -28.31 16.21 -3.05
CA LEU A 56 -29.58 15.50 -2.95
C LEU A 56 -30.42 15.99 -1.76
N GLY A 57 -29.80 16.16 -0.58
CA GLY A 57 -30.47 16.70 0.59
C GLY A 57 -31.04 18.10 0.37
N GLN A 58 -30.30 18.98 -0.31
CA GLN A 58 -30.78 20.31 -0.67
C GLN A 58 -31.95 20.26 -1.65
N LEU A 59 -31.89 19.40 -2.67
CA LEU A 59 -32.97 19.22 -3.65
C LEU A 59 -34.25 18.75 -2.96
N ILE A 60 -34.16 17.74 -2.09
CA ILE A 60 -35.30 17.24 -1.30
C ILE A 60 -35.86 18.35 -0.40
N GLY A 61 -34.98 19.15 0.23
CA GLY A 61 -35.38 20.27 1.07
C GLY A 61 -36.28 21.30 0.36
N LYS A 62 -36.11 21.50 -0.95
CA LYS A 62 -36.97 22.40 -1.74
C LYS A 62 -38.41 21.90 -1.89
N PHE A 63 -38.65 20.61 -1.72
CA PHE A 63 -39.97 19.99 -1.83
C PHE A 63 -40.64 19.75 -0.48
N LYS A 64 -39.96 20.11 0.62
CA LYS A 64 -40.53 20.01 1.96
C LYS A 64 -41.63 21.07 2.11
N THR A 65 -42.86 20.63 2.33
CA THR A 65 -43.94 21.48 2.86
C THR A 65 -43.93 21.36 4.37
N ASP A 66 -44.08 22.48 5.08
CA ASP A 66 -44.08 22.57 6.55
C ASP A 66 -44.98 21.53 7.23
#